data_AF-A0A076FD85-F1
#
_entry.id   AF-A0A076FD85-F1
#
_cell.length_a   1.000
_cell.length_b   1.000
_cell.length_c   1.000
_cell.angle_alpha   90.00
_cell.angle_beta   90.00
_cell.angle_gamma   90.00
#
_symmetry.space_group_name_H-M   'P 1'
#
loop_
_entity.id
_entity.type
_entity.pdbx_description
1 polymer ?
#
loop_
_entity_poly.entity_id
_entity_poly.type
_entity_poly.pdbx_seq_one_letter_code
_entity_poly.pdbx_strand_id
1 'polypeptide(L)' 'MSYYTVSLSIINSLIQKLGSDKITKKDIDNAYPFGERRYYPYKAWLKARKEKMNQLGLTKSSDAKLGNLFEEKHK' A
#
# COMPACT_ATOMS: atom_id res chain seq x y z
N MET A 1 1.39 14.98 -9.98
CA MET A 1 1.55 13.76 -9.14
C MET A 1 0.55 12.71 -9.58
N SER A 2 0.94 11.42 -9.60
CA SER A 2 0.01 10.33 -9.94
C SER A 2 -0.82 9.89 -8.73
N TYR A 3 -2.01 9.31 -8.97
CA TYR A 3 -2.83 8.71 -7.89
C TYR A 3 -2.05 7.65 -7.11
N TYR A 4 -1.12 6.94 -7.75
CA TYR A 4 -0.24 5.97 -7.11
C TYR A 4 0.68 6.62 -6.08
N THR A 5 1.36 7.71 -6.47
CA THR A 5 2.28 8.46 -5.60
C THR A 5 1.54 9.04 -4.39
N VAL A 6 0.33 9.58 -4.60
CA VAL A 6 -0.51 10.10 -3.51
C VAL A 6 -0.97 8.96 -2.59
N SER A 7 -1.36 7.81 -3.15
CA SER A 7 -1.74 6.62 -2.37
C SER A 7 -0.59 6.16 -1.47
N LEU A 8 0.64 6.07 -2.01
CA LEU A 8 1.82 5.69 -1.24
C LEU A 8 2.09 6.67 -0.10
N SER A 9 1.99 7.97 -0.35
CA SER A 9 2.19 9.00 0.68
C SER A 9 1.21 8.85 1.84
N ILE A 10 -0.07 8.60 1.54
CA ILE A 10 -1.12 8.40 2.55
C ILE A 10 -0.86 7.12 3.35
N ILE A 11 -0.56 6.02 2.68
CA ILE A 11 -0.31 4.73 3.34
C ILE A 11 0.93 4.84 4.23
N ASN A 12 2.02 5.45 3.76
CA ASN A 12 3.23 5.65 4.56
C ASN A 12 2.96 6.54 5.78
N SER A 13 2.18 7.61 5.62
CA SER A 13 1.81 8.48 6.74
C SER A 13 0.96 7.74 7.78
N LEU A 14 0.05 6.88 7.31
CA LEU A 14 -0.77 6.03 8.18
C LEU A 14 0.09 5.02 8.96
N ILE A 15 1.06 4.37 8.29
CA ILE A 15 2.02 3.46 8.91
C ILE A 15 2.85 4.18 9.96
N GLN A 16 3.37 5.37 9.66
CA GLN A 16 4.14 6.17 10.63
C GLN A 16 3.31 6.57 11.85
N LYS A 17 2.02 6.90 11.64
CA LYS A 17 1.12 7.32 12.72
C LYS A 17 0.68 6.17 13.62
N LEU A 18 0.37 5.00 13.06
CA LEU A 18 -0.14 3.85 13.82
C LEU A 18 0.97 2.91 14.30
N GLY A 19 2.10 2.88 13.60
CA GLY A 19 3.16 1.89 13.74
C GLY A 19 2.95 0.69 12.81
N SER A 20 4.05 0.16 12.28
CA SER A 20 4.07 -1.01 11.37
C SER A 20 3.44 -2.27 11.96
N ASP A 21 3.54 -2.45 13.27
CA ASP A 21 3.08 -3.68 13.95
C ASP A 21 1.61 -3.63 14.36
N LYS A 22 1.01 -2.43 14.38
CA LYS A 22 -0.37 -2.19 14.83
C LYS A 22 -1.32 -1.91 13.69
N ILE A 23 -0.81 -1.47 12.53
CA ILE A 23 -1.62 -1.14 11.38
C ILE A 23 -2.25 -2.40 10.79
N THR A 24 -3.56 -2.33 10.52
CA THR A 24 -4.30 -3.45 9.92
C THR A 24 -4.66 -3.17 8.47
N LYS A 25 -5.04 -4.24 7.75
CA LYS A 25 -5.64 -4.16 6.41
C LYS A 25 -6.82 -3.17 6.36
N LYS A 26 -7.62 -3.13 7.43
CA LYS A 26 -8.84 -2.31 7.52
C LYS A 26 -8.49 -0.82 7.66
N ASP A 27 -7.44 -0.50 8.41
CA ASP A 27 -6.99 0.90 8.56
C ASP A 27 -6.55 1.47 7.22
N ILE A 28 -5.82 0.67 6.44
CA ILE A 28 -5.45 1.05 5.06
C ILE A 28 -6.72 1.23 4.23
N ASP A 29 -7.63 0.25 4.18
CA ASP A 29 -8.87 0.35 3.36
C ASP A 29 -9.75 1.55 3.68
N ASN A 30 -9.77 1.99 4.94
CA ASN A 30 -10.52 3.15 5.40
C ASN A 30 -9.84 4.48 5.02
N ALA A 31 -8.53 4.48 4.80
CA ALA A 31 -7.76 5.67 4.45
C ALA A 31 -7.86 6.07 2.96
N TYR A 32 -8.69 5.39 2.16
CA TYR A 32 -8.88 5.71 0.74
C TYR A 32 -9.43 7.15 0.54
N PRO A 33 -8.69 8.04 -0.15
CA PRO A 33 -9.02 9.47 -0.19
C PRO A 33 -9.84 9.90 -1.42
N PHE A 34 -9.95 9.06 -2.47
CA PHE A 34 -10.38 9.52 -3.80
C PHE A 34 -11.89 9.39 -4.05
N GLY A 35 -12.69 9.32 -2.98
CA GLY A 35 -14.15 9.26 -3.06
C GLY A 35 -14.66 7.91 -3.57
N GLU A 36 -15.23 7.88 -4.77
CA GLU A 36 -15.78 6.63 -5.33
C GLU A 36 -14.69 5.59 -5.60
N ARG A 37 -14.99 4.33 -5.29
CA ARG A 37 -14.14 3.18 -5.59
C ARG A 37 -14.32 2.72 -7.04
N ARG A 38 -14.18 3.65 -7.98
CA ARG A 38 -14.36 3.43 -9.42
C ARG A 38 -13.17 4.00 -10.19
N TYR A 39 -12.97 3.50 -11.42
CA TYR A 39 -11.98 4.01 -12.37
C TYR A 39 -10.50 3.89 -11.93
N TYR A 40 -9.65 4.72 -12.51
CA TYR A 40 -8.19 4.69 -12.39
C TYR A 40 -7.64 4.97 -10.97
N PRO A 41 -8.20 5.89 -10.16
CA PRO A 41 -7.69 6.18 -8.81
C PRO A 41 -7.76 4.96 -7.89
N TYR A 42 -8.85 4.20 -7.98
CA TYR A 42 -9.04 2.99 -7.20
C TYR A 42 -8.03 1.89 -7.58
N LYS A 43 -7.76 1.71 -8.88
CA LYS A 43 -6.74 0.75 -9.34
C LYS A 43 -5.33 1.13 -8.84
N ALA A 44 -5.00 2.42 -8.87
CA ALA A 44 -3.73 2.92 -8.36
C ALA A 44 -3.60 2.70 -6.83
N TRP A 45 -4.67 2.96 -6.09
CA TRP A 45 -4.74 2.68 -4.66
C TRP A 45 -4.53 1.20 -4.33
N LEU A 46 -5.24 0.30 -5.03
CA LEU A 46 -5.10 -1.15 -4.83
C LEU A 46 -3.68 -1.63 -5.10
N LYS A 47 -3.00 -1.06 -6.11
CA LYS A 47 -1.59 -1.36 -6.39
C LYS A 47 -0.69 -0.94 -5.23
N ALA A 48 -0.79 0.30 -4.78
CA ALA A 48 0.03 0.83 -3.68
C ALA A 48 -0.20 0.08 -2.37
N ARG A 49 -1.48 -0.21 -2.07
CA ARG A 49 -1.89 -1.01 -0.93
C ARG A 49 -1.29 -2.41 -0.97
N LYS A 50 -1.36 -3.12 -2.10
CA LYS A 50 -0.81 -4.47 -2.22
C LYS A 50 0.69 -4.47 -1.96
N GLU A 51 1.43 -3.53 -2.55
CA GLU A 51 2.87 -3.39 -2.35
C GLU A 51 3.23 -3.18 -0.87
N LYS A 52 2.53 -2.26 -0.20
CA LYS A 52 2.79 -1.94 1.22
C LYS A 52 2.36 -3.05 2.16
N MET A 53 1.22 -3.70 1.90
CA MET A 53 0.76 -4.83 2.71
C MET A 53 1.69 -6.04 2.58
N ASN A 54 2.26 -6.28 1.39
CA ASN A 54 3.26 -7.31 1.20
C ASN A 54 4.54 -7.01 2.00
N GLN A 55 5.00 -5.75 1.98
CA GLN A 55 6.17 -5.32 2.78
C GLN A 55 5.95 -5.51 4.29
N LEU A 56 4.72 -5.30 4.78
CA LEU A 56 4.36 -5.48 6.19
C LEU A 56 3.99 -6.93 6.56
N GLY A 57 4.00 -7.86 5.60
CA GLY A 57 3.56 -9.25 5.84
C GLY A 57 2.05 -9.39 6.15
N LEU A 58 1.24 -8.39 5.82
CA LEU A 58 -0.20 -8.34 6.13
C LEU A 58 -1.09 -9.10 5.13
N THR A 59 -0.50 -9.67 4.08
CA THR A 59 -1.22 -10.50 3.09
C THR A 59 -1.06 -11.98 3.38
N LYS A 60 -2.16 -12.66 3.68
CA LYS A 60 -2.24 -14.13 3.60
C LYS A 60 -2.40 -14.54 2.13
N SER A 61 -1.32 -14.64 1.37
CA SER A 61 -1.33 -15.37 0.10
C SER A 61 0.09 -15.69 -0.34
N SER A 62 0.38 -16.99 -0.38
CA SER A 62 1.16 -17.84 -1.31
C SER A 62 2.02 -17.26 -2.46
N ASP A 63 2.23 -15.95 -2.55
CA ASP A 63 2.86 -15.23 -3.67
C ASP A 63 4.12 -14.46 -3.20
N ALA A 64 4.86 -15.05 -2.26
CA ALA A 64 6.08 -14.52 -1.67
C ALA A 64 7.25 -14.30 -2.68
N LYS A 65 7.02 -14.47 -3.99
CA LYS A 65 8.05 -14.36 -5.03
C LYS A 65 8.22 -12.96 -5.64
N LEU A 66 7.33 -12.01 -5.39
CA LEU A 66 7.43 -10.67 -6.03
C LEU A 66 8.15 -9.59 -5.20
N GLY A 67 8.49 -9.87 -3.94
CA GLY A 67 9.10 -8.90 -3.02
C GLY A 67 10.58 -8.60 -3.29
N ASN A 68 11.31 -9.52 -3.94
CA ASN A 68 12.75 -9.39 -4.17
C ASN A 68 13.14 -8.49 -5.36
N LEU A 69 12.19 -7.82 -6.03
CA LEU A 69 12.49 -7.05 -7.25
C LEU A 69 12.75 -5.55 -7.00
N PHE A 70 12.50 -5.02 -5.80
CA PHE A 70 12.55 -3.57 -5.55
C PHE A 70 13.70 -3.07 -4.67
N GLU A 71 14.46 -3.95 -4.00
CA GLU A 71 15.64 -3.52 -3.22
C GLU A 71 16.94 -3.40 -4.04
N GLU A 72 16.96 -3.86 -5.30
CA GLU A 72 18.18 -3.90 -6.12
C GLU A 72 18.48 -2.65 -6.96
N LYS A 73 17.80 -1.52 -6.76
CA LYS A 73 17.97 -0.31 -7.60
C LYS A 73 18.43 0.96 -6.89
N HIS A 74 18.87 0.89 -5.64
CA HIS A 74 19.50 2.02 -4.95
C HIS A 74 20.74 1.60 -4.15
N LYS A 75 21.76 1.09 -4.84
CA LYS A 75 23.14 1.06 -4.35
C LYS A 75 24.09 1.49 -5.46
#